data_AF-X2JJ90-F1
#
_entry.id   AF-X2JJ90-F1
#
_cell.length_a   1.000
_cell.length_b   1.000
_cell.length_c   1.000
_cell.angle_alpha   90.00
_cell.angle_beta   90.00
_cell.angle_gamma   90.00
#
_symmetry.space_group_name_H-M   'P 1'
#
loop_
_entity.id
_entity.type
_entity.pdbx_description
1 polymer ?
#
loop_
_entity_poly.entity_id
_entity_poly.type
_entity_poly.pdbx_seq_one_letter_code
_entity_poly.pdbx_strand_id
1 'polypeptide(L)'
;VLALLYEAKDSPRHALSAFCALLAREPGTYWTFVIHTGERTFVGATPERHVSLSGGTAVMNPISGTYRYPPAGPTLQGVTEFLADRKETEELYMVLDEELKMMARICERGGRVTGPHLKEMGRLAHTEY
;
A
#
# COMPACT_ATOMS: atom_id res chain seq x y z
N VAL A 1 6.48 3.06 4.25
CA VAL A 1 5.33 4.00 4.33
C VAL A 1 5.49 5.11 3.29
N LEU A 2 5.02 4.90 2.06
CA LEU A 2 4.91 5.93 1.05
C LEU A 2 3.43 6.31 0.93
N ALA A 3 3.03 7.39 1.59
CA ALA A 3 1.85 8.14 1.18
C ALA A 3 2.36 9.25 0.26
N LEU A 4 1.92 9.27 -1.00
CA LEU A 4 2.03 10.48 -1.81
C LEU A 4 1.09 11.51 -1.20
N LEU A 5 1.60 12.29 -0.25
CA LEU A 5 0.91 13.43 0.35
C LEU A 5 1.35 14.67 -0.40
N TYR A 6 0.46 15.19 -1.25
CA TYR A 6 0.65 16.51 -1.85
C TYR A 6 0.04 17.55 -0.91
N GLU A 7 0.87 18.19 -0.07
CA GLU A 7 0.47 19.41 0.63
C GLU A 7 0.62 20.58 -0.34
N ALA A 8 -0.49 21.09 -0.84
CA ALA A 8 -0.49 22.28 -1.67
C ALA A 8 -1.33 23.38 -1.02
N LYS A 9 -0.85 24.63 -1.14
CA LYS A 9 -1.65 25.84 -0.95
C LYS A 9 -2.66 26.04 -2.08
N ASP A 10 -3.13 24.95 -2.67
CA ASP A 10 -3.93 24.95 -3.88
C ASP A 10 -5.41 24.91 -3.54
N SER A 11 -6.20 25.52 -4.42
CA SER A 11 -7.66 25.50 -4.30
C SER A 11 -8.21 24.06 -4.32
N PRO A 12 -9.37 23.79 -3.68
CA PRO A 12 -10.03 22.49 -3.73
C PRO A 12 -10.22 21.91 -5.14
N ARG A 13 -10.26 22.76 -6.19
CA ARG A 13 -10.35 22.32 -7.58
C ARG A 13 -9.11 21.57 -8.07
N HIS A 14 -7.92 22.00 -7.68
CA HIS A 14 -6.68 21.30 -8.04
C HIS A 14 -6.61 19.94 -7.33
N ALA A 15 -7.04 19.87 -6.07
CA ALA A 15 -7.12 18.61 -5.34
C ALA A 15 -8.06 17.60 -6.01
N LEU A 16 -9.25 18.04 -6.46
CA LEU A 16 -10.16 17.21 -7.23
C LEU A 16 -9.57 16.76 -8.56
N SER A 17 -8.81 17.63 -9.24
CA SER A 17 -8.13 17.28 -10.49
C SER A 17 -7.08 16.20 -10.29
N ALA A 18 -6.28 16.32 -9.22
CA ALA A 18 -5.31 15.30 -8.84
C ALA A 18 -5.98 13.97 -8.46
N PHE A 19 -7.08 14.02 -7.69
CA PHE A 19 -7.87 12.84 -7.34
C PHE A 19 -8.42 12.12 -8.58
N CYS A 20 -8.99 12.85 -9.55
CA CYS A 20 -9.43 12.28 -10.81
C CYS A 20 -8.28 11.63 -11.60
N ALA A 21 -7.09 12.23 -11.58
CA ALA A 21 -5.91 11.66 -12.23
C ALA A 21 -5.45 10.35 -11.56
N LEU A 22 -5.48 10.27 -10.22
CA LEU A 22 -5.17 9.04 -9.48
C LEU A 22 -6.17 7.94 -9.79
N LEU A 23 -7.48 8.22 -9.75
CA LEU A 23 -8.53 7.25 -10.09
C LEU A 23 -8.35 6.66 -11.50
N ALA A 24 -7.86 7.47 -12.44
CA ALA A 24 -7.68 7.03 -13.83
C ALA A 24 -6.37 6.26 -14.08
N ARG A 25 -5.35 6.40 -13.22
CA ARG A 25 -3.97 5.98 -13.54
C ARG A 25 -3.32 5.06 -12.52
N GLU A 26 -3.84 5.00 -11.30
CA GLU A 26 -3.22 4.26 -10.20
C GLU A 26 -4.08 3.04 -9.81
N PRO A 27 -3.87 1.87 -10.46
CA PRO A 27 -4.50 0.63 -10.05
C PRO A 27 -3.86 0.10 -8.75
N GLY A 28 -4.47 -0.93 -8.16
CA GLY A 28 -3.87 -1.63 -7.03
C GLY A 28 -3.86 -0.83 -5.73
N THR A 29 -4.64 0.24 -5.62
CA THR A 29 -4.78 1.00 -4.37
C THR A 29 -5.82 0.34 -3.46
N TYR A 30 -5.53 0.23 -2.17
CA TYR A 30 -6.57 -0.03 -1.16
C TYR A 30 -7.55 1.14 -1.08
N TRP A 31 -7.03 2.38 -1.08
CA TRP A 31 -7.87 3.58 -1.05
C TRP A 31 -7.25 4.71 -1.87
N THR A 32 -8.05 5.26 -2.80
CA THR A 32 -7.79 6.56 -3.42
C THR A 32 -8.73 7.58 -2.79
N PHE A 33 -8.19 8.71 -2.32
CA PHE A 33 -8.93 9.66 -1.49
C PHE A 33 -8.61 11.12 -1.79
N VAL A 34 -9.58 11.97 -1.47
CA VAL A 34 -9.43 13.42 -1.28
C VAL A 34 -10.14 13.80 0.03
N ILE A 35 -9.40 14.38 0.97
CA ILE A 35 -9.90 14.76 2.29
C ILE A 35 -9.54 16.23 2.50
N HIS A 36 -10.55 17.08 2.69
CA HIS A 36 -10.37 18.48 3.02
C HIS A 36 -10.84 18.76 4.45
N THR A 37 -9.95 19.29 5.29
CA THR A 37 -10.23 19.56 6.71
C THR A 37 -10.63 21.01 6.99
N GLY A 38 -10.83 21.82 5.94
CA GLY A 38 -11.02 23.27 6.03
C GLY A 38 -9.70 24.04 5.86
N GLU A 39 -8.65 23.63 6.58
CA GLU A 39 -7.32 24.27 6.51
C GLU A 39 -6.36 23.56 5.56
N ARG A 40 -6.51 22.24 5.42
CA ARG A 40 -5.60 21.40 4.63
C ARG A 40 -6.37 20.47 3.73
N THR A 41 -5.72 20.05 2.65
CA THR A 41 -6.26 19.06 1.72
C THR A 41 -5.24 17.95 1.54
N PHE A 42 -5.68 16.71 1.72
CA PHE A 42 -4.91 15.51 1.47
C PHE A 42 -5.48 14.81 0.25
N VAL A 43 -4.63 14.48 -0.72
CA VAL A 43 -4.99 13.68 -1.89
C VAL A 43 -3.98 12.55 -1.98
N GLY A 44 -4.45 11.32 -2.15
CA GLY A 44 -3.55 10.17 -2.14
C GLY A 44 -4.18 8.89 -2.67
N ALA A 45 -3.32 7.91 -2.91
CA ALA A 45 -3.61 6.59 -3.43
C ALA A 45 -2.75 5.58 -2.65
N THR A 46 -3.27 5.05 -1.55
CA THR A 46 -2.52 4.13 -0.68
C THR A 46 -2.73 2.68 -1.13
N PRO A 47 -1.68 1.87 -1.26
CA PRO A 47 -1.82 0.43 -1.45
C PRO A 47 -2.21 -0.30 -0.16
N GLU A 48 -1.91 0.29 0.99
CA GLU A 48 -1.91 -0.38 2.28
C GLU A 48 -3.08 0.10 3.14
N ARG A 49 -3.82 -0.84 3.72
CA ARG A 49 -4.77 -0.54 4.81
C ARG A 49 -3.98 -0.45 6.11
N HIS A 50 -4.38 0.46 6.98
CA HIS A 50 -3.82 0.46 8.34
C HIS A 50 -4.44 -0.68 9.17
N VAL A 51 -5.76 -0.65 9.35
CA VAL A 51 -6.54 -1.71 9.99
C VAL A 51 -8.00 -1.59 9.54
N SER A 52 -8.69 -2.72 9.41
CA SER A 52 -10.14 -2.77 9.21
C SER A 52 -10.79 -3.73 10.21
N LEU A 53 -11.99 -3.40 10.69
CA LEU A 53 -12.79 -4.24 11.58
C LEU A 53 -14.18 -4.46 10.98
N SER A 54 -14.54 -5.72 10.75
CA SER A 54 -15.87 -6.08 10.28
C SER A 54 -16.31 -7.40 10.90
N GLY A 55 -17.50 -7.46 11.49
CA GLY A 55 -18.03 -8.67 12.13
C GLY A 55 -17.10 -9.28 13.19
N GLY A 56 -16.37 -8.45 13.94
CA GLY A 56 -15.38 -8.90 14.94
C GLY A 56 -14.05 -9.40 14.35
N THR A 57 -13.87 -9.33 13.03
CA THR A 57 -12.62 -9.69 12.36
C THR A 57 -11.78 -8.45 12.09
N ALA A 58 -10.64 -8.33 12.75
CA ALA A 58 -9.63 -7.31 12.49
C ALA A 58 -8.64 -7.81 11.41
N VAL A 59 -8.29 -6.93 10.46
CA VAL A 59 -7.36 -7.23 9.37
C VAL A 59 -6.38 -6.08 9.21
N MET A 60 -5.08 -6.42 9.21
CA MET A 60 -3.98 -5.58 8.73
C MET A 60 -3.43 -6.19 7.43
N ASN A 61 -2.51 -5.52 6.75
CA ASN A 61 -2.01 -5.93 5.43
C ASN A 61 -0.56 -5.47 5.31
N PRO A 62 0.41 -6.22 5.86
CA PRO A 62 1.80 -5.81 5.83
C PRO A 62 2.30 -5.81 4.38
N ILE A 63 2.73 -4.64 3.90
CA ILE A 63 3.32 -4.48 2.57
C ILE A 63 4.78 -4.07 2.71
N SER A 64 5.67 -4.81 2.05
CA SER A 64 7.09 -4.45 1.92
C SER A 64 7.71 -5.08 0.68
N GLY A 65 8.91 -4.64 0.33
CA GLY A 65 9.56 -4.97 -0.93
C GLY A 65 8.97 -4.18 -2.12
N THR A 66 9.80 -3.73 -3.03
CA THR A 66 9.34 -2.91 -4.18
C THR A 66 10.06 -3.24 -5.48
N TYR A 67 9.32 -3.80 -6.44
CA TYR A 67 9.76 -3.87 -7.82
C TYR A 67 9.34 -2.62 -8.58
N ARG A 68 10.30 -1.75 -8.93
CA ARG A 68 10.04 -0.57 -9.77
C ARG A 68 10.01 -0.97 -11.25
N TYR A 69 8.94 -0.64 -11.96
CA TYR A 69 8.82 -0.96 -13.37
C TYR A 69 9.80 -0.10 -14.18
N PRO A 70 10.53 -0.69 -15.14
CA PRO A 70 11.33 0.10 -16.07
C PRO A 70 10.40 0.94 -16.97
N PRO A 71 10.92 1.96 -17.69
CA PRO A 71 10.11 2.81 -18.56
C PRO A 71 9.29 2.06 -19.62
N ALA A 72 9.75 0.88 -20.03
CA ALA A 72 9.06 0.01 -20.99
C ALA A 72 7.92 -0.85 -20.37
N GLY A 73 7.73 -0.81 -19.05
CA GLY A 73 6.77 -1.62 -18.32
C GLY A 73 7.38 -2.85 -17.63
N PRO A 74 6.62 -3.55 -16.76
CA PRO A 74 7.12 -4.70 -16.03
C PRO A 74 7.52 -5.84 -16.96
N THR A 75 8.55 -6.61 -16.57
CA THR A 75 8.96 -7.82 -17.28
C THR A 75 8.89 -9.03 -16.35
N LEU A 76 8.58 -10.20 -16.90
CA LEU A 76 8.54 -11.45 -16.13
C LEU A 76 9.89 -11.73 -15.44
N GLN A 77 11.00 -11.48 -16.14
CA GLN A 77 12.34 -11.60 -15.58
C GLN A 77 12.53 -10.67 -14.38
N GLY A 78 12.19 -9.38 -14.52
CA GLY A 78 12.37 -8.42 -13.42
C GLY A 78 11.52 -8.76 -12.20
N VAL A 79 10.28 -9.22 -12.40
CA VAL A 79 9.42 -9.71 -11.31
C VAL A 79 10.03 -10.94 -10.65
N THR A 80 10.55 -11.90 -11.43
CA THR A 80 11.14 -13.13 -10.90
C THR A 80 12.43 -12.86 -10.12
N GLU A 81 13.26 -11.95 -10.62
CA GLU A 81 14.48 -11.51 -9.93
C GLU A 81 14.14 -10.80 -8.61
N PHE A 82 13.14 -9.91 -8.62
CA PHE A 82 12.63 -9.27 -7.42
C PHE A 82 12.11 -10.27 -6.38
N LEU A 83 11.29 -11.25 -6.79
CA LEU A 83 10.76 -12.28 -5.91
C LEU A 83 11.84 -13.23 -5.38
N ALA A 84 12.97 -13.34 -6.07
CA ALA A 84 14.13 -14.12 -5.63
C ALA A 84 15.13 -13.29 -4.79
N ASP A 85 14.92 -11.97 -4.65
CA ASP A 85 15.81 -11.11 -3.86
C ASP A 85 15.59 -11.38 -2.36
N ARG A 86 16.65 -11.89 -1.72
CA ARG A 86 16.65 -12.19 -0.30
C ARG A 86 16.41 -10.96 0.56
N LYS A 87 16.98 -9.80 0.20
CA LYS A 87 16.79 -8.55 0.95
C LYS A 87 15.32 -8.15 0.95
N GLU A 88 14.68 -8.17 -0.21
CA GLU A 88 13.27 -7.76 -0.34
C GLU A 88 12.34 -8.75 0.40
N THR A 89 12.67 -10.05 0.36
CA THR A 89 11.95 -11.08 1.13
C THR A 89 12.12 -10.90 2.64
N GLU A 90 13.35 -10.65 3.10
CA GLU A 90 13.65 -10.37 4.52
C GLU A 90 12.95 -9.10 5.00
N GLU A 91 12.87 -8.05 4.17
CA GLU A 91 12.12 -6.84 4.47
C GLU A 91 10.63 -7.11 4.67
N LEU A 92 10.02 -7.99 3.88
CA LEU A 92 8.62 -8.39 4.08
C LEU A 92 8.41 -9.19 5.37
N TYR A 93 9.30 -10.14 5.67
CA TYR A 93 9.19 -10.91 6.91
C TYR A 93 9.33 -10.05 8.17
N MET A 94 10.23 -9.06 8.15
CA MET A 94 10.36 -8.14 9.29
C MET A 94 9.06 -7.35 9.53
N VAL A 95 8.44 -6.83 8.47
CA VAL A 95 7.18 -6.08 8.60
C VAL A 95 6.03 -6.98 9.04
N LEU A 96 5.94 -8.21 8.49
CA LEU A 96 4.96 -9.21 8.91
C LEU A 96 5.07 -9.52 10.41
N ASP A 97 6.29 -9.72 10.92
CA ASP A 97 6.52 -10.00 12.34
C ASP A 97 6.07 -8.84 13.24
N GLU A 98 6.34 -7.59 12.85
CA GLU A 98 5.89 -6.41 13.61
C GLU A 98 4.36 -6.28 13.61
N GLU A 99 3.69 -6.55 12.49
CA GLU A 99 2.22 -6.55 12.46
C GLU A 99 1.62 -7.71 13.23
N LEU A 100 2.23 -8.89 13.22
CA LEU A 100 1.79 -10.02 14.05
C LEU A 100 1.91 -9.71 15.55
N LYS A 101 2.96 -8.98 15.97
CA LYS A 101 3.06 -8.48 17.36
C LYS A 101 1.92 -7.53 17.69
N MET A 102 1.53 -6.65 16.76
CA MET A 102 0.38 -5.77 16.95
C MET A 102 -0.92 -6.58 17.06
N MET A 103 -1.16 -7.52 16.15
CA MET A 103 -2.34 -8.39 16.15
C MET A 103 -2.43 -9.24 17.43
N ALA A 104 -1.31 -9.75 17.94
CA ALA A 104 -1.26 -10.49 19.21
C ALA A 104 -1.67 -9.64 20.42
N ARG A 105 -1.52 -8.31 20.36
CA ARG A 105 -1.97 -7.41 21.43
C ARG A 105 -3.46 -7.07 21.35
N ILE A 106 -4.04 -7.07 20.16
CA ILE A 106 -5.43 -6.62 19.94
C ILE A 106 -6.42 -7.77 19.73
N CYS A 107 -5.95 -8.97 19.37
CA CYS A 107 -6.78 -10.15 19.12
C CYS A 107 -6.46 -11.25 20.13
N GLU A 108 -7.49 -11.74 20.84
CA GLU A 108 -7.35 -12.76 21.89
C GLU A 108 -6.65 -14.05 21.43
N ARG A 109 -6.82 -14.42 20.15
CA ARG A 109 -6.22 -15.62 19.53
C ARG A 109 -5.02 -15.30 18.64
N GLY A 110 -4.52 -14.06 18.68
CA GLY A 110 -3.48 -13.57 17.77
C GLY A 110 -3.94 -13.39 16.33
N GLY A 111 -2.96 -13.19 15.44
CA GLY A 111 -3.18 -13.05 13.99
C GLY A 111 -3.04 -14.37 13.23
N ARG A 112 -3.77 -14.50 12.12
CA ARG A 112 -3.57 -15.56 11.12
C ARG A 112 -3.06 -14.91 9.84
N VAL A 113 -2.04 -15.52 9.24
CA VAL A 113 -1.40 -15.03 8.00
C VAL A 113 -1.96 -15.75 6.78
N THR A 114 -2.12 -15.02 5.68
CA THR A 114 -2.47 -15.53 4.35
C THR A 114 -1.57 -14.89 3.31
N GLY A 115 -1.18 -15.59 2.24
CA GLY A 115 -0.26 -15.07 1.22
C GLY A 115 1.03 -15.88 1.11
N PRO A 116 2.13 -15.30 0.56
CA PRO A 116 2.24 -13.92 0.10
C PRO A 116 1.50 -13.68 -1.22
N HIS A 117 1.22 -12.41 -1.52
CA HIS A 117 0.64 -11.93 -2.77
C HIS A 117 1.52 -10.87 -3.44
N LEU A 118 1.38 -10.75 -4.76
CA LEU A 118 1.98 -9.66 -5.53
C LEU A 118 0.91 -8.60 -5.81
N LYS A 119 1.17 -7.36 -5.40
CA LYS A 119 0.29 -6.21 -5.62
C LYS A 119 0.85 -5.33 -6.72
N GLU A 120 0.23 -5.39 -7.89
CA GLU A 120 0.62 -4.59 -9.06
C GLU A 120 -0.02 -3.19 -9.01
N MET A 121 0.78 -2.15 -9.21
CA MET A 121 0.36 -0.74 -9.25
C MET A 121 0.78 -0.09 -10.58
N GLY A 122 0.56 1.22 -10.74
CA GLY A 122 0.79 1.91 -12.01
C GLY A 122 2.25 1.94 -12.47
N ARG A 123 3.21 1.98 -11.52
CA ARG A 123 4.65 2.12 -11.82
C ARG A 123 5.56 1.15 -11.06
N LEU A 124 4.98 0.29 -10.24
CA LEU A 124 5.70 -0.63 -9.37
C LEU A 124 4.79 -1.79 -8.95
N ALA A 125 5.39 -2.82 -8.36
CA ALA A 125 4.68 -3.86 -7.62
C ALA A 125 5.28 -4.03 -6.22
N HIS A 126 4.44 -4.46 -5.29
CA HIS A 126 4.82 -4.81 -3.93
C HIS A 126 4.55 -6.28 -3.63
N THR A 127 5.24 -6.82 -2.62
CA THR A 127 4.84 -8.07 -1.98
C THR A 127 4.05 -7.77 -0.71
N GLU A 128 3.02 -8.56 -0.42
CA GLU A 128 2.14 -8.36 0.73
C GLU A 128 1.66 -9.68 1.36
N TYR A 129 1.29 -9.62 2.64
CA TYR A 129 0.54 -10.64 3.36
C TYR A 129 -0.82 -10.11 3.86
#